data_AF-A0A1Y1S017-F1
#
_entry.id   AF-A0A1Y1S017-F1
#
_cell.length_a   1.000
_cell.length_b   1.000
_cell.length_c   1.000
_cell.angle_alpha   90.00
_cell.angle_beta   90.00
_cell.angle_gamma   90.00
#
_symmetry.space_group_name_H-M   'P 1'
#
loop_
_entity.id
_entity.type
_entity.pdbx_description
1 polymer ?
#
loop_
_entity_poly.entity_id
_entity_poly.type
_entity_poly.pdbx_seq_one_letter_code
_entity_poly.pdbx_strand_id
1 'polypeptide(L)'
;MERTDSYLYKAVRGDENSVTELLCNLIRRKYILNIVLKEIGLSEEEINSIAYNDIKTQKSMHIGIPDIIIENSETLILFEIKTSKSREFEKTQIFDYPDFVKKEKQRKKFTKLVYLIPMNHIETEVVEQVQKEYSDKLIRIVYWESLLGRLIEEDIDKDHPINNEILRYISGVVIHSTPNFKLSRQEVVLMFNQRDLGYAASILDKWKKQIALIKVEITDYLNLNTNYSWKAGGEQFDSYGWGQYFDVEKPYKGYFFVGFNLIYDEFIFAVSIPKEFSTEISKGLKFENEGEYFIPITKYTIIDDDFENNLKVEIKNILDKHFAGIKV
;
A
#
# COMPACT_ATOMS: atom_id res chain seq x y z
N MET A 1 -16.93 17.73 -4.06
CA MET A 1 -17.39 16.69 -3.12
C MET A 1 -16.17 15.92 -2.66
N GLU A 2 -15.76 16.13 -1.42
CA GLU A 2 -14.61 15.47 -0.80
C GLU A 2 -14.88 13.95 -0.71
N ARG A 3 -13.84 13.11 -0.76
CA ARG A 3 -14.01 11.63 -0.68
C ARG A 3 -14.76 11.18 0.59
N THR A 4 -14.73 12.00 1.64
CA THR A 4 -15.46 11.84 2.90
C THR A 4 -16.98 11.78 2.73
N ASP A 5 -17.53 12.26 1.62
CA ASP A 5 -18.97 12.22 1.33
C ASP A 5 -19.41 10.96 0.57
N SER A 6 -18.48 10.18 -0.01
CA SER A 6 -18.81 9.00 -0.79
C SER A 6 -19.04 7.78 0.10
N TYR A 7 -20.20 7.13 -0.05
CA TYR A 7 -20.53 5.92 0.69
C TYR A 7 -19.73 4.71 0.18
N LEU A 8 -19.32 4.69 -1.09
CA LEU A 8 -18.51 3.60 -1.64
C LEU A 8 -17.12 3.52 -1.00
N TYR A 9 -16.46 4.66 -0.78
CA TYR A 9 -15.17 4.69 -0.06
C TYR A 9 -15.26 4.23 1.40
N LYS A 10 -16.47 4.21 1.99
CA LYS A 10 -16.71 3.74 3.36
C LYS A 10 -17.16 2.27 3.42
N ALA A 11 -17.82 1.78 2.38
CA ALA A 11 -18.42 0.45 2.34
C ALA A 11 -17.56 -0.63 1.66
N VAL A 12 -16.54 -0.22 0.91
CA VAL A 12 -15.81 -1.09 -0.03
C VAL A 12 -14.33 -1.18 0.36
N ARG A 13 -13.73 -2.38 0.28
CA ARG A 13 -12.38 -2.66 0.82
C ARG A 13 -11.22 -2.15 -0.03
N GLY A 14 -11.48 -1.47 -1.15
CA GLY A 14 -10.41 -1.02 -2.06
C GLY A 14 -9.69 -2.15 -2.81
N ASP A 15 -10.18 -3.39 -2.71
CA ASP A 15 -9.57 -4.57 -3.34
C ASP A 15 -10.11 -4.82 -4.76
N GLU A 16 -9.46 -5.73 -5.49
CA GLU A 16 -9.81 -6.11 -6.86
C GLU A 16 -11.24 -6.65 -6.96
N ASN A 17 -11.64 -7.55 -6.07
CA ASN A 17 -12.99 -8.12 -6.01
C ASN A 17 -14.06 -7.05 -5.92
N SER A 18 -13.84 -6.05 -5.06
CA SER A 18 -14.73 -4.93 -4.88
C SER A 18 -14.92 -4.11 -6.16
N VAL A 19 -13.83 -3.82 -6.87
CA VAL A 19 -13.86 -3.07 -8.14
C VAL A 19 -14.55 -3.89 -9.23
N THR A 20 -14.27 -5.19 -9.31
CA THR A 20 -14.93 -6.14 -10.20
C THR A 20 -16.45 -6.13 -9.99
N GLU A 21 -16.91 -6.25 -8.74
CA GLU A 21 -18.34 -6.22 -8.42
C GLU A 21 -18.99 -4.87 -8.75
N LEU A 22 -18.29 -3.76 -8.52
CA LEU A 22 -18.78 -2.43 -8.92
C LEU A 22 -18.91 -2.29 -10.44
N LEU A 23 -17.93 -2.78 -11.21
CA LEU A 23 -18.02 -2.84 -12.66
C LEU A 23 -19.22 -3.71 -13.10
N CYS A 24 -19.38 -4.89 -12.49
CA CYS A 24 -20.51 -5.77 -12.75
C CYS A 24 -21.86 -5.10 -12.46
N ASN A 25 -21.95 -4.33 -11.39
CA ASN A 25 -23.13 -3.55 -11.04
C ASN A 25 -23.45 -2.45 -12.08
N LEU A 26 -22.43 -1.80 -12.66
CA LEU A 26 -22.62 -0.85 -13.75
C LEU A 26 -23.15 -1.54 -15.02
N ILE A 27 -22.50 -2.62 -15.44
CA ILE A 27 -22.88 -3.35 -16.67
C ILE A 27 -24.17 -4.16 -16.53
N ARG A 28 -24.88 -4.10 -15.39
CA ARG A 28 -26.27 -4.58 -15.29
C ARG A 28 -27.20 -3.81 -16.23
N ARG A 29 -26.87 -2.54 -16.51
CA ARG A 29 -27.62 -1.73 -17.46
C ARG A 29 -27.17 -2.06 -18.88
N LYS A 30 -28.08 -2.53 -19.73
CA LYS A 30 -27.75 -3.03 -21.08
C LYS A 30 -26.98 -2.01 -21.94
N TYR A 31 -27.31 -0.73 -21.86
CA TYR A 31 -26.60 0.28 -22.64
C TYR A 31 -25.14 0.47 -22.18
N ILE A 32 -24.87 0.43 -20.87
CA ILE A 32 -23.50 0.44 -20.31
C ILE A 32 -22.76 -0.83 -20.74
N LEU A 33 -23.41 -1.99 -20.62
CA LEU A 33 -22.86 -3.26 -21.10
C LEU A 33 -22.46 -3.16 -22.58
N ASN A 34 -23.32 -2.58 -23.44
CA ASN A 34 -23.02 -2.43 -24.85
C ASN A 34 -21.76 -1.58 -25.08
N ILE A 35 -21.54 -0.52 -24.30
CA ILE A 35 -20.32 0.29 -24.38
C ILE A 35 -19.09 -0.55 -24.01
N VAL A 36 -19.15 -1.30 -22.90
CA VAL A 36 -18.04 -2.18 -22.49
C VAL A 36 -17.76 -3.26 -23.54
N LEU A 37 -18.81 -3.86 -24.10
CA LEU A 37 -18.68 -4.91 -25.12
C LEU A 37 -18.11 -4.37 -26.46
N LYS A 38 -18.45 -3.13 -26.83
CA LYS A 38 -17.83 -2.44 -27.98
C LYS A 38 -16.34 -2.20 -27.74
N GLU A 39 -15.97 -1.80 -26.53
CA GLU A 39 -14.58 -1.50 -26.18
C GLU A 39 -13.68 -2.76 -26.26
N ILE A 40 -14.22 -3.93 -25.94
CA ILE A 40 -13.52 -5.22 -26.13
C ILE A 40 -13.58 -5.71 -27.59
N GLY A 41 -14.13 -4.92 -28.52
CA GLY A 41 -14.16 -5.18 -29.96
C GLY A 41 -15.17 -6.24 -30.40
N LEU A 42 -16.38 -6.23 -29.83
CA LEU A 42 -17.52 -7.00 -30.35
C LEU A 42 -18.34 -6.14 -31.31
N SER A 43 -18.88 -6.79 -32.33
CA SER A 43 -19.86 -6.25 -33.28
C SER A 43 -21.25 -6.11 -32.67
N GLU A 44 -22.12 -5.33 -33.31
CA GLU A 44 -23.51 -5.15 -32.87
C GLU A 44 -24.28 -6.49 -32.83
N GLU A 45 -24.04 -7.39 -33.79
CA GLU A 45 -24.66 -8.73 -33.80
C GLU A 45 -24.29 -9.52 -32.54
N GLU A 46 -22.98 -9.54 -32.21
CA GLU A 46 -22.46 -10.21 -31.02
C GLU A 46 -23.08 -9.63 -29.74
N ILE A 47 -23.08 -8.30 -29.62
CA ILE A 47 -23.58 -7.57 -28.46
C ILE A 47 -25.06 -7.83 -28.21
N ASN A 48 -25.86 -7.86 -29.28
CA ASN A 48 -27.30 -8.08 -29.18
C ASN A 48 -27.67 -9.50 -28.73
N SER A 49 -26.77 -10.47 -28.94
CA SER A 49 -26.99 -11.86 -28.47
C SER A 49 -26.73 -12.06 -26.97
N ILE A 50 -26.10 -11.09 -26.29
CA ILE A 50 -25.71 -11.20 -24.88
C ILE A 50 -26.78 -10.55 -23.99
N ALA A 51 -27.40 -11.35 -23.11
CA ALA A 51 -28.32 -10.88 -22.09
C ALA A 51 -27.61 -10.61 -20.75
N TYR A 52 -28.25 -9.83 -19.88
CA TYR A 52 -27.71 -9.55 -18.55
C TYR A 52 -27.47 -10.83 -17.72
N ASN A 53 -28.39 -11.79 -17.78
CA ASN A 53 -28.29 -13.04 -17.03
C ASN A 53 -27.16 -13.97 -17.52
N ASP A 54 -26.50 -13.63 -18.63
CA ASP A 54 -25.34 -14.37 -19.14
C ASP A 54 -24.06 -14.01 -18.37
N ILE A 55 -24.06 -12.89 -17.64
CA ILE A 55 -22.92 -12.36 -16.87
C ILE A 55 -22.89 -13.00 -15.49
N LYS A 56 -21.75 -13.59 -15.13
CA LYS A 56 -21.51 -14.29 -13.86
C LYS A 56 -20.18 -13.81 -13.30
N THR A 57 -20.14 -13.50 -12.00
CA THR A 57 -18.89 -13.22 -11.28
C THR A 57 -18.47 -14.43 -10.46
N GLN A 58 -17.16 -14.61 -10.28
CA GLN A 58 -16.58 -15.59 -9.36
C GLN A 58 -17.09 -17.04 -9.53
N LYS A 59 -17.54 -17.40 -10.74
CA LYS A 59 -18.04 -18.74 -11.03
C LYS A 59 -16.86 -19.66 -11.32
N SER A 60 -16.71 -20.71 -10.51
CA SER A 60 -15.69 -21.72 -10.72
C SER A 60 -15.90 -22.49 -12.02
N MET A 61 -14.78 -22.66 -12.74
CA MET A 61 -14.61 -23.51 -13.91
C MET A 61 -13.53 -24.55 -13.61
N HIS A 62 -13.46 -25.61 -14.42
CA HIS A 62 -12.41 -26.63 -14.31
C HIS A 62 -10.99 -26.08 -14.48
N ILE A 63 -10.84 -24.92 -15.12
CA ILE A 63 -9.58 -24.23 -15.36
C ILE A 63 -9.25 -23.14 -14.33
N GLY A 64 -10.15 -22.80 -13.40
CA GLY A 64 -9.96 -21.67 -12.49
C GLY A 64 -11.23 -20.88 -12.22
N ILE A 65 -11.08 -19.66 -11.71
CA ILE A 65 -12.18 -18.75 -11.38
C ILE A 65 -11.89 -17.40 -12.06
N PRO A 66 -12.38 -17.17 -13.30
CA PRO A 66 -12.30 -15.86 -13.93
C PRO A 66 -13.10 -14.82 -13.13
N ASP A 67 -12.64 -13.57 -13.15
CA ASP A 67 -13.31 -12.47 -12.43
C ASP A 67 -14.74 -12.24 -12.94
N ILE A 68 -14.90 -12.20 -14.27
CA ILE A 68 -16.19 -12.10 -14.94
C ILE A 68 -16.26 -13.12 -16.07
N ILE A 69 -17.38 -13.81 -16.17
CA ILE A 69 -17.72 -14.72 -17.27
C ILE A 69 -18.99 -14.21 -17.94
N ILE A 70 -18.98 -14.07 -19.26
CA ILE A 70 -20.19 -13.90 -20.08
C ILE A 70 -20.38 -15.17 -20.89
N GLU A 71 -21.42 -15.94 -20.60
CA GLU A 71 -21.60 -17.27 -21.18
C GLU A 71 -23.07 -17.56 -21.50
N ASN A 72 -23.35 -17.78 -22.79
CA ASN A 72 -24.63 -18.29 -23.30
C ASN A 72 -24.42 -19.41 -24.34
N SER A 73 -25.42 -19.75 -25.15
CA SER A 73 -25.31 -20.84 -26.14
C SER A 73 -24.22 -20.59 -27.18
N GLU A 74 -24.01 -19.35 -27.60
CA GLU A 74 -23.11 -18.97 -28.71
C GLU A 74 -21.85 -18.23 -28.24
N THR A 75 -21.88 -17.61 -27.06
CA THR A 75 -20.84 -16.72 -26.57
C THR A 75 -20.15 -17.28 -25.32
N LEU A 76 -18.83 -17.09 -25.26
CA LEU A 76 -18.00 -17.26 -24.08
C LEU A 76 -16.95 -16.14 -24.02
N ILE A 77 -17.07 -15.24 -23.05
CA ILE A 77 -16.08 -14.19 -22.79
C ILE A 77 -15.61 -14.33 -21.36
N LEU A 78 -14.30 -14.43 -21.18
CA LEU A 78 -13.66 -14.41 -19.87
C LEU A 78 -13.00 -13.05 -19.67
N PHE A 79 -13.18 -12.45 -18.50
CA PHE A 79 -12.41 -11.30 -18.07
C PHE A 79 -11.48 -11.69 -16.94
N GLU A 80 -10.26 -11.21 -17.03
CA GLU A 80 -9.31 -11.15 -15.93
C GLU A 80 -8.96 -9.68 -15.69
N ILE A 81 -9.13 -9.24 -14.46
CA ILE A 81 -9.09 -7.84 -14.06
C ILE A 81 -7.94 -7.64 -13.08
N LYS A 82 -7.07 -6.68 -13.37
CA LYS A 82 -6.12 -6.16 -12.38
C LYS A 82 -6.44 -4.71 -12.08
N THR A 83 -6.51 -4.37 -10.80
CA THR A 83 -6.74 -2.98 -10.36
C THR A 83 -5.47 -2.28 -9.92
N SER A 84 -4.42 -3.03 -9.61
CA SER A 84 -3.09 -2.51 -9.25
C SER A 84 -2.10 -2.75 -10.37
N LYS A 85 -1.19 -1.80 -10.55
CA LYS A 85 -0.08 -1.86 -11.50
C LYS A 85 0.96 -2.92 -11.12
N SER A 86 1.05 -3.25 -9.83
CA SER A 86 2.04 -4.17 -9.27
C SER A 86 1.54 -5.59 -9.04
N ARG A 87 0.23 -5.85 -9.21
CA ARG A 87 -0.32 -7.18 -8.93
C ARG A 87 -0.15 -8.07 -10.16
N GLU A 88 0.72 -9.06 -10.04
CA GLU A 88 0.99 -10.04 -11.08
C GLU A 88 -0.24 -10.93 -11.35
N PHE A 89 -0.30 -11.47 -12.55
CA PHE A 89 -1.21 -12.51 -12.96
C PHE A 89 -0.78 -13.87 -12.39
N GLU A 90 -1.76 -14.70 -12.09
CA GLU A 90 -1.50 -16.10 -11.78
C GLU A 90 -1.17 -16.87 -13.08
N LYS A 91 -0.38 -17.94 -12.96
CA LYS A 91 -0.02 -18.79 -14.13
C LYS A 91 -1.23 -19.25 -14.94
N THR A 92 -2.29 -19.62 -14.24
CA THR A 92 -3.54 -20.06 -14.87
C THR A 92 -4.17 -18.98 -15.75
N GLN A 93 -4.04 -17.72 -15.36
CA GLN A 93 -4.57 -16.58 -16.10
C GLN A 93 -3.79 -16.36 -17.40
N ILE A 94 -2.46 -16.54 -17.36
CA ILE A 94 -1.55 -16.33 -18.51
C ILE A 94 -1.48 -17.53 -19.47
N PHE A 95 -1.59 -18.76 -18.97
CA PHE A 95 -1.34 -19.96 -19.78
C PHE A 95 -2.62 -20.79 -20.01
N ASP A 96 -3.39 -21.07 -18.96
CA ASP A 96 -4.52 -22.00 -19.05
C ASP A 96 -5.75 -21.36 -19.70
N TYR A 97 -6.05 -20.10 -19.38
CA TYR A 97 -7.20 -19.38 -19.92
C TYR A 97 -7.12 -19.16 -21.45
N PRO A 98 -5.98 -18.71 -22.02
CA PRO A 98 -5.80 -18.64 -23.47
C PRO A 98 -6.05 -19.96 -24.19
N ASP A 99 -5.47 -21.04 -23.69
CA ASP A 99 -5.62 -22.38 -24.26
C ASP A 99 -7.06 -22.88 -24.19
N PHE A 100 -7.76 -22.59 -23.09
CA PHE A 100 -9.16 -22.92 -22.93
C PHE A 100 -10.05 -22.16 -23.92
N VAL A 101 -9.87 -20.84 -24.05
CA VAL A 101 -10.63 -20.00 -24.99
C VAL A 101 -10.38 -20.44 -26.44
N LYS A 102 -9.13 -20.83 -26.78
CA LYS A 102 -8.80 -21.40 -28.09
C LYS A 102 -9.56 -22.68 -28.39
N LYS A 103 -9.70 -23.58 -27.41
CA LYS A 103 -10.48 -24.83 -27.54
C LYS A 103 -11.97 -24.55 -27.69
N GLU A 104 -12.52 -23.67 -26.86
CA GLU A 104 -13.96 -23.34 -26.87
C GLU A 104 -14.39 -22.59 -28.13
N LYS A 105 -13.48 -21.93 -28.85
CA LYS A 105 -13.75 -21.36 -30.19
C LYS A 105 -14.31 -22.38 -31.20
N GLN A 106 -14.08 -23.68 -31.00
CA GLN A 106 -14.65 -24.72 -31.86
C GLN A 106 -16.14 -25.00 -31.56
N ARG A 107 -16.62 -24.58 -30.38
CA ARG A 107 -17.96 -24.89 -29.86
C ARG A 107 -18.86 -23.66 -29.79
N LYS A 108 -18.25 -22.50 -29.53
CA LYS A 108 -18.91 -21.20 -29.40
C LYS A 108 -18.57 -20.34 -30.61
N LYS A 109 -19.57 -19.62 -31.12
CA LYS A 109 -19.41 -18.70 -32.25
C LYS A 109 -18.52 -17.51 -31.86
N PHE A 110 -18.70 -17.03 -30.64
CA PHE A 110 -18.03 -15.84 -30.12
C PHE A 110 -17.24 -16.18 -28.86
N THR A 111 -15.92 -16.24 -28.98
CA THR A 111 -15.05 -16.60 -27.85
C THR A 111 -13.94 -15.58 -27.67
N LYS A 112 -13.78 -15.06 -26.45
CA LYS A 112 -12.76 -14.06 -26.15
C LYS A 112 -12.23 -14.15 -24.72
N LEU A 113 -10.94 -13.90 -24.54
CA LEU A 113 -10.31 -13.59 -23.25
C LEU A 113 -9.99 -12.10 -23.22
N VAL A 114 -10.40 -11.40 -22.17
CA VAL A 114 -10.16 -9.98 -22.00
C VAL A 114 -9.30 -9.77 -20.76
N TYR A 115 -8.15 -9.15 -20.93
CA TYR A 115 -7.35 -8.62 -19.84
C TYR A 115 -7.73 -7.15 -19.65
N LEU A 116 -8.32 -6.81 -18.51
CA LEU A 116 -8.63 -5.44 -18.13
C LEU A 116 -7.62 -4.96 -17.07
N ILE A 117 -6.66 -4.14 -17.50
CA ILE A 117 -5.49 -3.78 -16.70
C ILE A 117 -5.21 -2.27 -16.73
N PRO A 118 -4.44 -1.72 -15.78
CA PRO A 118 -3.92 -0.35 -15.90
C PRO A 118 -2.95 -0.24 -17.09
N MET A 119 -2.87 0.94 -17.72
CA MET A 119 -1.96 1.19 -18.86
C MET A 119 -0.49 0.88 -18.58
N ASN A 120 -0.06 0.94 -17.32
CA ASN A 120 1.31 0.69 -16.89
C ASN A 120 1.40 -0.48 -15.91
N HIS A 121 0.64 -1.54 -16.16
CA HIS A 121 0.74 -2.80 -15.42
C HIS A 121 2.10 -3.47 -15.65
N ILE A 122 2.66 -4.07 -14.60
CA ILE A 122 4.01 -4.67 -14.58
C ILE A 122 4.20 -5.80 -15.61
N GLU A 123 3.13 -6.49 -16.00
CA GLU A 123 3.16 -7.60 -16.96
C GLU A 123 2.47 -7.25 -18.28
N THR A 124 2.37 -5.96 -18.63
CA THR A 124 1.79 -5.53 -19.91
C THR A 124 2.46 -6.22 -21.11
N GLU A 125 3.79 -6.33 -21.11
CA GLU A 125 4.54 -7.01 -22.18
C GLU A 125 4.21 -8.51 -22.28
N VAL A 126 3.94 -9.17 -21.15
CA VAL A 126 3.59 -10.59 -21.08
C VAL A 126 2.23 -10.82 -21.72
N VAL A 127 1.22 -10.04 -21.35
CA VAL A 127 -0.12 -10.19 -21.94
C VAL A 127 -0.14 -9.80 -23.42
N GLU A 128 0.68 -8.85 -23.86
CA GLU A 128 0.87 -8.53 -25.28
C GLU A 128 1.49 -9.69 -26.06
N GLN A 129 2.46 -10.39 -25.47
CA GLN A 129 3.04 -11.58 -26.08
C GLN A 129 2.01 -12.70 -26.21
N VAL A 130 1.22 -12.95 -25.16
CA VAL A 130 0.12 -13.92 -25.18
C VAL A 130 -0.91 -13.55 -26.26
N GLN A 131 -1.27 -12.27 -26.38
CA GLN A 131 -2.17 -11.80 -27.43
C GLN A 131 -1.61 -12.08 -28.84
N LYS A 132 -0.30 -11.83 -29.05
CA LYS A 132 0.38 -12.11 -30.33
C LYS A 132 0.37 -13.60 -30.66
N GLU A 133 0.56 -14.47 -29.67
CA GLU A 133 0.60 -15.92 -29.85
C GLU A 133 -0.79 -16.51 -30.22
N TYR A 134 -1.87 -16.03 -29.60
CA TYR A 134 -3.21 -16.61 -29.76
C TYR A 134 -4.14 -15.83 -30.71
N SER A 135 -3.68 -14.70 -31.26
CA SER A 135 -4.44 -13.69 -32.02
C SER A 135 -5.29 -12.71 -31.19
N ASP A 136 -5.21 -11.45 -31.59
CA ASP A 136 -6.02 -10.30 -31.21
C ASP A 136 -7.55 -10.52 -31.28
N LYS A 137 -8.01 -11.45 -32.12
CA LYS A 137 -9.44 -11.81 -32.19
C LYS A 137 -9.89 -12.64 -31.00
N LEU A 138 -9.00 -13.45 -30.43
CA LEU A 138 -9.29 -14.30 -29.27
C LEU A 138 -8.90 -13.63 -27.96
N ILE A 139 -7.84 -12.84 -27.96
CA ILE A 139 -7.33 -12.20 -26.75
C ILE A 139 -7.34 -10.70 -26.95
N ARG A 140 -7.95 -9.97 -26.02
CA ARG A 140 -8.03 -8.53 -26.04
C ARG A 140 -7.46 -7.96 -24.75
N ILE A 141 -6.54 -7.01 -24.89
CA ILE A 141 -6.10 -6.17 -23.78
C ILE A 141 -6.94 -4.89 -23.85
N VAL A 142 -7.58 -4.55 -22.75
CA VAL A 142 -8.27 -3.28 -22.56
C VAL A 142 -7.66 -2.59 -21.37
N TYR A 143 -7.33 -1.32 -21.53
CA TYR A 143 -6.86 -0.52 -20.43
C TYR A 143 -8.02 0.11 -19.68
N TRP A 144 -7.95 0.11 -18.35
CA TRP A 144 -8.94 0.77 -17.51
C TRP A 144 -9.14 2.23 -17.88
N GLU A 145 -8.07 2.94 -18.19
CA GLU A 145 -8.09 4.34 -18.60
C GLU A 145 -8.90 4.55 -19.88
N SER A 146 -8.78 3.64 -20.86
CA SER A 146 -9.57 3.65 -22.09
C SER A 146 -11.05 3.38 -21.80
N LEU A 147 -11.33 2.32 -21.03
CA LEU A 147 -12.70 1.93 -20.69
C LEU A 147 -13.43 3.02 -19.89
N LEU A 148 -12.79 3.58 -18.87
CA LEU A 148 -13.35 4.66 -18.07
C LEU A 148 -13.54 5.93 -18.89
N GLY A 149 -12.57 6.26 -19.75
CA GLY A 149 -12.69 7.38 -20.70
C GLY A 149 -13.93 7.25 -21.58
N ARG A 150 -14.14 6.07 -22.18
CA ARG A 150 -15.33 5.76 -22.98
C ARG A 150 -16.65 5.90 -22.21
N LEU A 151 -16.69 5.41 -20.97
CA LEU A 151 -17.90 5.54 -20.15
C LEU A 151 -18.20 7.00 -19.84
N ILE A 152 -17.19 7.85 -19.65
CA ILE A 152 -17.37 9.29 -19.43
C ILE A 152 -17.78 9.99 -20.73
N GLU A 153 -17.19 9.64 -21.87
CA GLU A 153 -17.55 10.18 -23.20
C GLU A 153 -19.01 9.91 -23.56
N GLU A 154 -19.55 8.77 -23.14
CA GLU A 154 -20.95 8.39 -23.33
C GLU A 154 -21.88 8.94 -22.22
N ASP A 155 -21.41 9.91 -21.43
CA ASP A 155 -22.15 10.62 -20.38
C ASP A 155 -22.76 9.72 -19.27
N ILE A 156 -22.18 8.52 -19.06
CA ILE A 156 -22.67 7.56 -18.06
C ILE A 156 -22.63 8.12 -16.63
N ASP A 157 -21.68 9.00 -16.35
CA ASP A 157 -21.55 9.71 -15.08
C ASP A 157 -22.66 10.74 -14.86
N LYS A 158 -23.27 11.27 -15.92
CA LYS A 158 -24.36 12.26 -15.85
C LYS A 158 -25.73 11.60 -15.77
N ASP A 159 -25.87 10.37 -16.24
CA ASP A 159 -27.13 9.62 -16.24
C ASP A 159 -27.73 9.43 -14.84
N HIS A 160 -26.88 9.12 -13.85
CA HIS A 160 -27.33 8.81 -12.50
C HIS A 160 -26.23 9.08 -11.47
N PRO A 161 -26.51 9.73 -10.32
CA PRO A 161 -25.50 10.05 -9.31
C PRO A 161 -24.66 8.85 -8.83
N ILE A 162 -25.31 7.69 -8.64
CA ILE A 162 -24.63 6.42 -8.33
C ILE A 162 -23.56 6.04 -9.38
N ASN A 163 -23.81 6.27 -10.67
CA ASN A 163 -22.85 5.90 -11.72
C ASN A 163 -21.59 6.76 -11.62
N ASN A 164 -21.77 8.08 -11.43
CA ASN A 164 -20.67 8.99 -11.18
C ASN A 164 -19.84 8.53 -9.99
N GLU A 165 -20.50 8.16 -8.88
CA GLU A 165 -19.80 7.70 -7.69
C GLU A 165 -19.01 6.41 -7.93
N ILE A 166 -19.59 5.44 -8.64
CA ILE A 166 -18.89 4.20 -9.00
C ILE A 166 -17.68 4.51 -9.91
N LEU A 167 -17.87 5.29 -10.97
CA LEU A 167 -16.80 5.62 -11.92
C LEU A 167 -15.66 6.39 -11.23
N ARG A 168 -15.99 7.35 -10.36
CA ARG A 168 -15.00 8.07 -9.54
C ARG A 168 -14.28 7.13 -8.57
N TYR A 169 -15.00 6.19 -7.96
CA TYR A 169 -14.39 5.21 -7.07
C TYR A 169 -13.39 4.33 -7.82
N ILE A 170 -13.82 3.69 -8.91
CA ILE A 170 -12.97 2.82 -9.75
C ILE A 170 -11.76 3.59 -10.26
N SER A 171 -11.97 4.79 -10.84
CA SER A 171 -10.89 5.67 -11.28
C SER A 171 -9.91 6.01 -10.14
N GLY A 172 -10.43 6.28 -8.95
CA GLY A 172 -9.62 6.61 -7.79
C GLY A 172 -8.88 5.43 -7.16
N VAL A 173 -9.26 4.18 -7.45
CA VAL A 173 -8.54 2.97 -7.04
C VAL A 173 -7.50 2.58 -8.10
N VAL A 174 -7.90 2.60 -9.38
CA VAL A 174 -7.09 2.07 -10.48
C VAL A 174 -6.06 3.08 -11.00
N ILE A 175 -6.49 4.32 -11.28
CA ILE A 175 -5.61 5.35 -11.86
C ILE A 175 -4.71 5.95 -10.78
N HIS A 176 -5.28 6.15 -9.59
CA HIS A 176 -4.61 6.74 -8.43
C HIS A 176 -4.16 5.64 -7.46
N SER A 177 -3.43 4.66 -7.96
CA SER A 177 -2.80 3.61 -7.16
C SER A 177 -1.99 4.26 -6.03
N THR A 178 -2.53 4.12 -4.82
CA THR A 178 -2.15 4.69 -3.50
C THR A 178 -2.04 6.21 -3.40
N PRO A 179 -3.11 6.93 -2.98
CA PRO A 179 -2.89 8.16 -2.25
C PRO A 179 -2.38 7.78 -0.87
N ASN A 180 -1.20 8.28 -0.50
CA ASN A 180 -0.86 8.51 0.89
C ASN A 180 -2.02 9.28 1.52
N PHE A 181 -2.92 8.59 2.22
CA PHE A 181 -4.04 9.24 2.89
C PHE A 181 -3.45 9.96 4.10
N LYS A 182 -3.25 11.27 3.98
CA LYS A 182 -2.99 12.11 5.14
C LYS A 182 -4.32 12.28 5.86
N LEU A 183 -4.57 11.43 6.84
CA LEU A 183 -5.67 11.64 7.79
C LEU A 183 -5.48 13.01 8.44
N SER A 184 -6.53 13.82 8.44
CA SER A 184 -6.60 14.99 9.31
C SER A 184 -6.56 14.53 10.77
N ARG A 185 -6.10 15.41 11.67
CA ARG A 185 -6.07 15.10 13.11
C ARG A 185 -7.45 14.72 13.64
N GLN A 186 -8.50 15.31 13.08
CA GLN A 186 -9.89 15.03 13.40
C GLN A 186 -10.30 13.62 12.97
N GLU A 187 -9.93 13.18 11.77
CA GLU A 187 -10.24 11.83 11.28
C GLU A 187 -9.53 10.75 12.10
N VAL A 188 -8.25 10.96 12.46
CA VAL A 188 -7.55 10.05 13.39
C VAL A 188 -8.31 9.93 14.71
N VAL A 189 -8.77 11.05 15.27
CA VAL A 189 -9.55 11.06 16.52
C VAL A 189 -10.91 10.34 16.39
N LEU A 190 -11.50 10.30 15.19
CA LEU A 190 -12.77 9.61 14.95
C LEU A 190 -12.59 8.10 14.71
N MET A 191 -11.42 7.66 14.26
CA MET A 191 -11.14 6.25 13.96
C MET A 191 -10.83 5.41 15.19
N PHE A 192 -10.30 6.02 16.24
CA PHE A 192 -9.95 5.34 17.48
C PHE A 192 -10.97 5.68 18.56
N ASN A 193 -11.36 4.69 19.37
CA ASN A 193 -12.21 4.97 20.51
C ASN A 193 -11.44 5.85 21.53
N GLN A 194 -12.18 6.60 22.35
CA GLN A 194 -11.60 7.54 23.30
C GLN A 194 -10.60 6.89 24.28
N ARG A 195 -10.79 5.60 24.60
CA ARG A 195 -9.90 4.84 25.47
C ARG A 195 -8.54 4.60 24.80
N ASP A 196 -8.54 4.17 23.54
CA ASP A 196 -7.31 3.90 22.78
C ASP A 196 -6.54 5.20 22.49
N LEU A 197 -7.25 6.30 22.21
CA LEU A 197 -6.64 7.63 22.09
C LEU A 197 -6.04 8.10 23.42
N GLY A 198 -6.75 7.92 24.53
CA GLY A 198 -6.23 8.23 25.86
C GLY A 198 -4.98 7.41 26.18
N TYR A 199 -4.98 6.13 25.83
CA TYR A 199 -3.83 5.25 25.98
C TYR A 199 -2.65 5.69 25.10
N ALA A 200 -2.88 5.94 23.81
CA ALA A 200 -1.85 6.44 22.90
C ALA A 200 -1.28 7.79 23.35
N ALA A 201 -2.13 8.72 23.78
CA ALA A 201 -1.70 10.01 24.32
C ALA A 201 -0.85 9.85 25.60
N SER A 202 -1.23 8.91 26.48
CA SER A 202 -0.44 8.60 27.68
C SER A 202 0.94 8.02 27.34
N ILE A 203 1.03 7.15 26.33
CA ILE A 203 2.30 6.62 25.82
C ILE A 203 3.14 7.74 25.22
N LEU A 204 2.54 8.64 24.42
CA LEU A 204 3.25 9.77 23.83
C LEU A 204 3.76 10.77 24.88
N ASP A 205 3.02 10.99 25.97
CA ASP A 205 3.47 11.83 27.09
C ASP A 205 4.63 11.18 27.85
N LYS A 206 4.51 9.89 28.17
CA LYS A 206 5.61 9.10 28.76
C LYS A 206 6.86 9.17 27.87
N TRP A 207 6.70 8.99 26.56
CA TRP A 207 7.78 9.06 25.59
C TRP A 207 8.48 10.43 25.56
N LYS A 208 7.73 11.53 25.59
CA LYS A 208 8.32 12.89 25.65
C LYS A 208 9.17 13.10 26.91
N LYS A 209 8.70 12.60 28.06
CA LYS A 209 9.44 12.64 29.33
C LYS A 209 10.72 11.80 29.24
N GLN A 210 10.65 10.61 28.63
CA GLN A 210 11.82 9.75 28.43
C GLN A 210 12.87 10.41 27.56
N ILE A 211 12.49 10.98 26.41
CA ILE A 211 13.44 11.72 25.57
C ILE A 211 14.11 12.83 26.37
N ALA A 212 13.35 13.61 27.14
CA ALA A 212 13.92 14.68 27.97
C ALA A 212 14.94 14.15 28.99
N LEU A 213 14.68 13.02 29.65
CA LEU A 213 15.59 12.39 30.59
C LEU A 213 16.86 11.87 29.91
N ILE A 214 16.71 11.14 28.80
CA ILE A 214 17.84 10.61 28.02
C ILE A 214 18.76 11.74 27.57
N LYS A 215 18.19 12.87 27.15
CA LYS A 215 18.97 14.06 26.76
C LYS A 215 19.85 14.57 27.88
N VAL A 216 19.31 14.67 29.09
CA VAL A 216 20.07 15.14 30.27
C VAL A 216 21.20 14.16 30.54
N GLU A 217 20.91 12.87 30.62
CA GLU A 217 21.93 11.85 30.90
C GLU A 217 23.04 11.80 29.86
N ILE A 218 22.70 11.87 28.56
CA ILE A 218 23.72 11.91 27.48
C ILE A 218 24.55 13.20 27.58
N THR A 219 23.90 14.34 27.84
CA THR A 219 24.59 15.64 27.95
C THR A 219 25.57 15.65 29.12
N ASP A 220 25.12 15.19 30.29
CA ASP A 220 25.90 15.11 31.52
C ASP A 220 27.06 14.11 31.37
N TYR A 221 26.80 12.95 30.75
CA TYR A 221 27.81 11.91 30.53
C TYR A 221 28.97 12.40 29.64
N LEU A 222 28.64 13.09 28.56
CA LEU A 222 29.62 13.59 27.60
C LEU A 222 30.26 14.92 28.06
N ASN A 223 29.86 15.49 29.20
CA ASN A 223 30.39 16.73 29.78
C ASN A 223 30.35 17.93 28.80
N LEU A 224 29.24 18.05 28.06
CA LEU A 224 29.11 19.02 26.98
C LEU A 224 28.81 20.41 27.53
N ASN A 225 29.86 21.19 27.81
CA ASN A 225 29.70 22.46 28.51
C ASN A 225 29.20 23.62 27.65
N THR A 226 29.40 23.61 26.33
CA THR A 226 28.81 24.56 25.37
C THR A 226 29.13 24.11 23.93
N ASN A 227 28.23 24.34 22.98
CA ASN A 227 28.31 24.00 21.53
C ASN A 227 27.69 22.67 21.11
N TYR A 228 26.46 22.41 21.55
CA TYR A 228 25.62 21.38 20.98
C TYR A 228 24.21 21.89 20.72
N SER A 229 23.50 21.20 19.82
CA SER A 229 22.07 21.41 19.65
C SER A 229 21.34 20.09 19.44
N TRP A 230 20.18 19.96 20.08
CA TRP A 230 19.24 18.88 19.78
C TRP A 230 18.33 19.34 18.64
N LYS A 231 18.33 18.59 17.55
CA LYS A 231 17.52 18.85 16.36
C LYS A 231 16.45 17.76 16.19
N ALA A 232 15.35 18.10 15.53
CA ALA A 232 14.30 17.13 15.22
C ALA A 232 14.76 16.21 14.08
N GLY A 233 14.63 14.89 14.22
CA GLY A 233 15.11 13.91 13.23
C GLY A 233 14.33 13.83 11.92
N GLY A 234 13.18 14.52 11.82
CA GLY A 234 12.23 14.33 10.72
C GLY A 234 12.72 14.75 9.32
N GLU A 235 13.81 15.53 9.21
CA GLU A 235 14.34 16.00 7.92
C GLU A 235 15.64 15.28 7.48
N GLN A 236 16.34 14.58 8.38
CA GLN A 236 17.62 13.93 8.08
C GLN A 236 17.54 12.41 7.91
N PHE A 237 16.50 11.78 8.46
CA PHE A 237 16.29 10.33 8.38
C PHE A 237 15.03 10.11 7.53
N ASP A 238 15.22 9.88 6.23
CA ASP A 238 14.15 9.62 5.25
C ASP A 238 13.05 8.75 5.88
N SER A 239 11.86 9.31 6.11
CA SER A 239 10.58 8.63 6.41
C SER A 239 10.45 7.56 7.53
N TYR A 240 11.53 7.06 8.15
CA TYR A 240 11.50 5.85 9.01
C TYR A 240 11.73 6.11 10.51
N GLY A 241 12.07 7.34 10.90
CA GLY A 241 12.41 7.68 12.29
C GLY A 241 11.63 8.88 12.84
N TRP A 242 11.04 8.74 14.04
CA TRP A 242 10.51 9.87 14.83
C TRP A 242 11.30 10.00 16.12
N GLY A 243 12.14 11.03 16.21
CA GLY A 243 13.05 11.22 17.33
C GLY A 243 13.79 12.55 17.29
N GLN A 244 14.81 12.64 18.12
CA GLN A 244 15.71 13.80 18.16
C GLN A 244 17.14 13.32 17.97
N TYR A 245 17.92 14.09 17.23
CA TYR A 245 19.34 13.86 17.12
C TYR A 245 20.12 14.98 17.79
N PHE A 246 21.24 14.57 18.35
CA PHE A 246 22.26 15.45 18.91
C PHE A 246 23.31 15.75 17.84
N ASP A 247 23.73 17.00 17.65
CA ASP A 247 24.77 17.38 16.68
C ASP A 247 25.91 18.10 17.39
N VAL A 248 27.14 17.58 17.28
CA VAL A 248 28.37 18.19 17.81
C VAL A 248 29.21 18.71 16.66
N GLU A 249 29.53 20.00 16.68
CA GLU A 249 30.18 20.65 15.54
C GLU A 249 31.68 20.32 15.38
N LYS A 250 32.37 19.80 16.42
CA LYS A 250 33.78 19.31 16.41
C LYS A 250 34.23 18.83 17.81
N PRO A 251 35.24 17.94 17.95
CA PRO A 251 36.01 17.24 16.90
C PRO A 251 35.33 15.95 16.40
N TYR A 252 34.21 15.58 17.00
CA TYR A 252 33.46 14.38 16.67
C TYR A 252 32.15 14.78 16.00
N LYS A 253 31.95 14.43 14.72
CA LYS A 253 30.65 14.56 14.07
C LYS A 253 29.78 13.34 14.43
N GLY A 254 29.45 13.23 15.71
CA GLY A 254 28.60 12.15 16.22
C GLY A 254 27.17 12.62 16.36
N TYR A 255 26.21 11.82 15.89
CA TYR A 255 24.80 12.05 16.19
C TYR A 255 24.23 10.94 17.05
N PHE A 256 23.53 11.32 18.13
CA PHE A 256 22.75 10.41 18.95
C PHE A 256 21.30 10.53 18.54
N PHE A 257 20.78 9.57 17.78
CA PHE A 257 19.33 9.51 17.57
C PHE A 257 18.68 8.81 18.75
N VAL A 258 17.69 9.48 19.36
CA VAL A 258 16.82 8.89 20.37
C VAL A 258 15.38 9.02 19.87
N GLY A 259 14.73 7.90 19.60
CA GLY A 259 13.40 7.91 19.02
C GLY A 259 12.89 6.54 18.61
N PHE A 260 11.71 6.54 17.99
CA PHE A 260 11.18 5.38 17.31
C PHE A 260 11.86 5.26 15.95
N ASN A 261 12.48 4.12 15.70
CA ASN A 261 12.87 3.72 14.36
C ASN A 261 11.99 2.57 13.90
N LEU A 262 11.53 2.66 12.67
CA LEU A 262 10.97 1.52 11.94
C LEU A 262 12.13 0.80 11.27
N ILE A 263 12.51 -0.37 11.82
CA ILE A 263 13.56 -1.20 11.25
C ILE A 263 12.96 -2.57 10.99
N TYR A 264 12.98 -3.03 9.74
CA TYR A 264 12.38 -4.31 9.32
C TYR A 264 10.93 -4.50 9.79
N ASP A 265 10.10 -3.45 9.67
CA ASP A 265 8.70 -3.42 10.12
C ASP A 265 8.48 -3.55 11.63
N GLU A 266 9.54 -3.51 12.44
CA GLU A 266 9.45 -3.45 13.90
C GLU A 266 9.66 -2.01 14.42
N PHE A 267 8.76 -1.55 15.30
CA PHE A 267 8.93 -0.30 16.02
C PHE A 267 9.86 -0.51 17.21
N ILE A 268 11.03 0.09 17.15
CA ILE A 268 12.03 -0.04 18.20
C ILE A 268 12.34 1.37 18.73
N PHE A 269 12.17 1.55 20.03
CA PHE A 269 12.74 2.70 20.72
C PHE A 269 14.22 2.41 20.95
N ALA A 270 15.10 3.17 20.33
CA ALA A 270 16.53 2.88 20.32
C ALA A 270 17.39 4.13 20.45
N VAL A 271 18.63 3.90 20.86
CA VAL A 271 19.74 4.83 20.65
C VAL A 271 20.48 4.39 19.38
N SER A 272 20.62 5.28 18.39
CA SER A 272 21.47 5.03 17.21
C SER A 272 22.85 5.64 17.41
N ILE A 273 23.87 4.94 16.90
CA ILE A 273 25.28 5.30 17.01
C ILE A 273 25.97 5.07 15.65
N PRO A 274 26.71 6.04 15.10
CA PRO A 274 27.50 5.82 13.90
C PRO A 274 28.63 4.80 14.15
N LYS A 275 28.84 3.89 13.20
CA LYS A 275 29.82 2.79 13.31
C LYS A 275 31.25 3.27 13.57
N GLU A 276 31.60 4.46 13.10
CA GLU A 276 32.92 5.07 13.29
C GLU A 276 33.25 5.40 14.76
N PHE A 277 32.24 5.51 15.63
CA PHE A 277 32.42 5.76 17.06
C PHE A 277 32.51 4.48 17.89
N SER A 278 32.46 3.29 17.27
CA SER A 278 32.46 2.06 18.04
C SER A 278 33.43 1.01 17.52
N THR A 279 34.31 0.55 18.41
CA THR A 279 35.38 -0.40 18.10
C THR A 279 34.97 -1.87 18.29
N GLU A 280 33.94 -2.16 19.10
CA GLU A 280 33.37 -3.50 19.26
C GLU A 280 31.89 -3.44 19.67
N ILE A 281 30.97 -3.47 18.69
CA ILE A 281 29.56 -3.80 18.98
C ILE A 281 29.22 -5.15 18.36
N SER A 282 29.77 -6.24 18.90
CA SER A 282 29.42 -7.60 18.43
C SER A 282 28.58 -8.39 19.44
N LYS A 283 28.52 -7.96 20.70
CA LYS A 283 27.81 -8.65 21.79
C LYS A 283 26.70 -7.76 22.37
N GLY A 284 25.54 -7.77 21.72
CA GLY A 284 24.32 -7.13 22.22
C GLY A 284 23.52 -6.31 21.19
N LEU A 285 24.02 -6.16 19.97
CA LEU A 285 23.22 -5.59 18.87
C LEU A 285 22.05 -6.49 18.55
N LYS A 286 20.91 -5.86 18.25
CA LYS A 286 19.84 -6.53 17.51
C LYS A 286 19.71 -6.04 16.07
N PHE A 287 20.13 -4.80 15.76
CA PHE A 287 19.88 -4.21 14.44
C PHE A 287 21.04 -3.31 13.97
N GLU A 288 21.37 -3.42 12.69
CA GLU A 288 22.43 -2.69 12.00
C GLU A 288 21.86 -2.12 10.70
N ASN A 289 22.20 -0.87 10.36
CA ASN A 289 21.89 -0.26 9.07
C ASN A 289 23.18 0.35 8.46
N GLU A 290 23.14 0.81 7.21
CA GLU A 290 24.27 1.43 6.54
C GLU A 290 24.86 2.58 7.39
N GLY A 291 26.08 2.37 7.92
CA GLY A 291 26.78 3.36 8.74
C GLY A 291 26.41 3.42 10.23
N GLU A 292 25.42 2.67 10.71
CA GLU A 292 24.87 2.83 12.07
C GLU A 292 24.61 1.53 12.84
N TYR A 293 24.65 1.64 14.16
CA TYR A 293 24.26 0.63 15.13
C TYR A 293 23.05 1.10 15.96
N PHE A 294 22.02 0.25 16.05
CA PHE A 294 20.82 0.55 16.84
C PHE A 294 20.79 -0.31 18.11
N ILE A 295 20.78 0.36 19.25
CA ILE A 295 20.70 -0.27 20.55
C ILE A 295 19.29 -0.08 21.11
N PRO A 296 18.45 -1.13 21.13
CA PRO A 296 17.08 -1.03 21.62
C PRO A 296 17.08 -0.72 23.12
N ILE A 297 16.29 0.26 23.52
CA ILE A 297 15.90 0.49 24.90
C ILE A 297 14.79 -0.51 25.20
N THR A 298 14.95 -1.27 26.28
CA THR A 298 14.06 -2.41 26.55
C THR A 298 12.60 -2.01 26.76
N LYS A 299 11.67 -2.90 26.38
CA LYS A 299 10.22 -2.61 26.39
C LYS A 299 9.67 -2.33 27.80
N TYR A 300 10.28 -2.90 28.84
CA TYR A 300 9.81 -2.77 30.21
C TYR A 300 10.11 -1.38 30.81
N THR A 301 11.15 -0.67 30.34
CA THR A 301 11.44 0.72 30.74
C THR A 301 10.41 1.74 30.23
N ILE A 302 9.42 1.35 29.42
CA ILE A 302 8.36 2.24 28.90
C ILE A 302 7.03 2.08 29.66
N ILE A 303 6.80 0.90 30.22
CA ILE A 303 5.51 0.53 30.79
C ILE A 303 5.50 0.64 32.33
N ASP A 304 6.68 0.61 32.96
CA ASP A 304 6.87 0.62 34.41
C ASP A 304 6.58 1.99 35.08
N ASP A 305 6.29 1.97 36.38
CA ASP A 305 6.08 3.14 37.22
C ASP A 305 7.41 3.71 37.75
N ASP A 306 8.44 2.87 37.93
CA ASP A 306 9.83 3.26 38.30
C ASP A 306 10.72 3.53 37.08
N PHE A 307 10.10 3.87 35.95
CA PHE A 307 10.76 3.93 34.65
C PHE A 307 11.92 4.93 34.57
N GLU A 308 11.85 6.06 35.28
CA GLU A 308 12.88 7.10 35.20
C GLU A 308 14.25 6.57 35.67
N ASN A 309 14.27 5.86 36.79
CA ASN A 309 15.51 5.30 37.34
C ASN A 309 16.05 4.17 36.46
N ASN A 310 15.17 3.28 35.99
CA ASN A 310 15.56 2.17 35.12
C ASN A 310 16.13 2.66 33.79
N LEU A 311 15.50 3.68 33.19
CA LEU A 311 15.96 4.27 31.94
C LEU A 311 17.32 4.95 32.10
N LYS A 312 17.53 5.71 33.18
CA LYS A 312 18.84 6.34 33.46
C LYS A 312 19.95 5.31 33.58
N VAL A 313 19.71 4.23 34.33
CA VAL A 313 20.68 3.13 34.49
C VAL A 313 20.95 2.45 33.16
N GLU A 314 19.92 2.18 32.36
CA GLU A 314 20.05 1.54 31.05
C GLU A 314 20.85 2.41 30.06
N ILE A 315 20.53 3.70 29.96
CA ILE A 315 21.28 4.64 29.12
C ILE A 315 22.72 4.76 29.58
N LYS A 316 22.95 4.91 30.90
CA LYS A 316 24.30 4.96 31.44
C LYS A 316 25.09 3.69 31.11
N ASN A 317 24.48 2.51 31.23
CA ASN A 317 25.13 1.25 30.86
C ASN A 317 25.45 1.18 29.36
N ILE A 318 24.56 1.69 28.49
CA ILE A 318 24.80 1.79 27.04
C ILE A 318 26.00 2.72 26.79
N LEU A 319 26.01 3.89 27.42
CA LEU A 319 27.08 4.87 27.32
C LEU A 319 28.41 4.33 27.84
N ASP A 320 28.45 3.74 29.04
CA ASP A 320 29.64 3.13 29.61
C ASP A 320 30.17 1.97 28.78
N LYS A 321 29.29 1.16 28.19
CA LYS A 321 29.71 0.01 27.39
C LYS A 321 30.24 0.39 26.02
N HIS A 322 29.68 1.42 25.39
CA HIS A 322 29.92 1.73 23.97
C HIS A 322 30.66 3.05 23.74
N PHE A 323 30.76 3.90 24.76
CA PHE A 323 31.38 5.23 24.69
C PHE A 323 32.45 5.46 25.77
N ALA A 324 32.81 4.45 26.58
CA ALA A 324 33.93 4.57 27.52
C ALA A 324 35.23 4.94 26.77
N GLY A 325 35.64 6.21 26.89
CA GLY A 325 36.82 6.77 26.22
C GLY A 325 36.51 7.95 25.29
N ILE A 326 35.25 8.17 24.91
CA ILE A 326 34.80 9.35 24.18
C ILE A 326 34.45 10.42 25.23
N LYS A 327 35.47 11.07 25.81
CA LYS A 327 35.29 12.33 26.54
C LYS A 327 35.61 13.47 25.57
N VAL A 328 34.63 14.34 25.34
CA VAL A 328 34.78 15.54 24.50
C VAL A 328 35.53 16.62 25.25
#